data_AF-A0A7C6IE06-F1
#
_entry.id   AF-A0A7C6IE06-F1
#
_cell.length_a   1.000
_cell.length_b   1.000
_cell.length_c   1.000
_cell.angle_alpha   90.00
_cell.angle_beta   90.00
_cell.angle_gamma   90.00
#
_symmetry.space_group_name_H-M   'P 1'
#
loop_
_entity.id
_entity.type
_entity.pdbx_description
1 polymer ?
#
loop_
_entity_poly.entity_id
_entity_poly.type
_entity_poly.pdbx_seq_one_letter_code
_entity_poly.pdbx_strand_id
1 'polypeptide(L)'
;MSIPFVVEELRDRYYLVRGTQDGDATETRVFVDPAVQSGLALDGVPPEDVVRVTIDFLLERQRIDDLPTQVDLEDVAAAYEEFETHLREQLGSSGA
;
A
#
# COMPACT_ATOMS: atom_id res chain seq x y z
N MET A 1 10.03 -3.40 -12.48
CA MET A 1 9.71 -2.20 -13.30
C MET A 1 8.34 -1.77 -12.81
N SER A 2 8.29 -0.82 -11.87
CA SER A 2 7.04 -0.47 -11.19
C SER A 2 6.12 0.27 -12.17
N ILE A 3 4.87 -0.16 -12.26
CA ILE A 3 3.86 0.42 -13.13
C ILE A 3 3.43 1.77 -12.54
N PRO A 4 3.27 2.83 -13.36
CA PRO A 4 2.83 4.12 -12.83
C PRO A 4 1.40 3.99 -12.29
N PHE A 5 1.23 4.27 -11.00
CA PHE A 5 -0.07 4.40 -10.35
C PHE A 5 -0.16 5.74 -9.60
N VAL A 6 -1.38 6.20 -9.40
CA VAL A 6 -1.71 7.41 -8.63
C VAL A 6 -2.43 6.98 -7.37
N VAL A 7 -2.08 7.61 -6.24
CA VAL A 7 -2.78 7.44 -4.97
C VAL A 7 -3.57 8.71 -4.70
N GLU A 8 -4.86 8.56 -4.38
CA GLU A 8 -5.77 9.65 -4.04
C GLU A 8 -6.42 9.34 -2.69
N GLU A 9 -6.32 10.26 -1.72
CA GLU A 9 -7.01 10.11 -0.44
C GLU A 9 -8.53 10.20 -0.64
N LEU A 10 -9.26 9.21 -0.14
CA LEU A 10 -10.70 9.21 0.01
C LEU A 10 -11.09 9.52 1.46
N ARG A 11 -12.40 9.57 1.73
CA ARG A 11 -12.90 9.73 3.10
C ARG A 11 -12.61 8.47 3.93
N ASP A 12 -12.68 8.62 5.25
CA ASP A 12 -12.62 7.50 6.19
C ASP A 12 -11.32 6.66 6.08
N ARG A 13 -10.19 7.30 5.72
CA ARG A 13 -8.86 6.67 5.60
C ARG A 13 -8.77 5.59 4.52
N TYR A 14 -9.70 5.60 3.57
CA TYR A 14 -9.54 4.88 2.32
C TYR A 14 -8.66 5.69 1.38
N TYR A 15 -7.84 5.00 0.60
CA TYR A 15 -7.04 5.60 -0.47
C TYR A 15 -7.35 4.86 -1.76
N LEU A 16 -7.64 5.60 -2.81
CA LEU A 16 -7.86 5.04 -4.13
C LEU A 16 -6.54 4.99 -4.88
N VAL A 17 -6.19 3.80 -5.31
CA VAL A 17 -5.02 3.52 -6.14
C VAL A 17 -5.53 3.30 -7.55
N ARG A 18 -5.12 4.18 -8.46
CA ARG A 18 -5.45 4.08 -9.88
C ARG A 18 -4.21 3.73 -10.67
N GLY A 19 -4.23 2.63 -11.39
CA GLY A 19 -3.15 2.28 -12.31
C GLY A 19 -3.67 1.89 -13.68
N THR A 20 -2.75 1.49 -14.54
CA THR A 20 -3.06 1.02 -15.89
C THR A 20 -2.31 -0.27 -16.17
N GLN A 21 -3.04 -1.29 -16.60
CA GLN A 21 -2.49 -2.60 -16.95
C GLN A 21 -2.98 -2.99 -18.33
N ASP A 22 -2.07 -3.24 -19.27
CA ASP A 22 -2.41 -3.63 -20.65
C ASP A 22 -3.29 -2.63 -21.42
N GLY A 23 -3.38 -1.38 -20.94
CA GLY A 23 -4.25 -0.35 -21.51
C GLY A 23 -5.59 -0.19 -20.80
N ASP A 24 -5.92 -1.09 -19.89
CA ASP A 24 -7.11 -1.03 -19.04
C ASP A 24 -6.81 -0.30 -17.73
N ALA A 25 -7.70 0.59 -17.33
CA ALA A 25 -7.63 1.26 -16.04
C ALA A 25 -8.10 0.31 -14.94
N THR A 26 -7.32 0.19 -13.88
CA THR A 26 -7.68 -0.58 -12.70
C THR A 26 -7.68 0.30 -11.47
N GLU A 27 -8.57 -0.02 -10.54
CA GLU A 27 -8.81 0.73 -9.32
C GLU A 27 -8.83 -0.22 -8.12
N THR A 28 -7.95 0.05 -7.16
CA THR A 28 -7.88 -0.68 -5.88
C THR A 28 -8.02 0.31 -4.76
N ARG A 29 -8.85 0.00 -3.77
CA ARG A 29 -8.97 0.79 -2.54
C ARG A 29 -8.05 0.20 -1.49
N VAL A 30 -7.31 1.05 -0.80
CA VAL A 30 -6.48 0.63 0.32
C VAL A 30 -7.01 1.26 1.59
N PHE A 31 -7.30 0.45 2.59
CA PHE A 31 -7.63 0.91 3.92
C PHE A 31 -6.40 0.84 4.81
N VAL A 32 -6.03 1.99 5.39
CA VAL A 32 -4.94 2.09 6.36
C VAL A 32 -5.54 2.34 7.73
N ASP A 33 -5.59 1.27 8.52
CA ASP A 33 -6.02 1.37 9.90
C ASP A 33 -4.91 2.00 10.77
N PRO A 34 -5.21 3.07 11.53
CA PRO A 34 -4.20 3.76 12.34
C PRO A 34 -3.68 2.91 13.49
N ALA A 35 -4.45 1.94 14.01
CA ALA A 35 -3.97 1.04 15.06
C ALA A 35 -2.96 0.03 14.49
N VAL A 36 -3.19 -0.47 13.27
CA VAL A 36 -2.23 -1.30 12.54
C VAL A 36 -0.96 -0.48 12.24
N GLN A 37 -1.11 0.73 11.72
CA GLN A 37 0.02 1.62 11.44
C GLN A 37 0.88 1.89 12.69
N SER A 38 0.23 2.13 13.84
CA SER A 38 0.89 2.30 15.13
C SER A 38 1.59 1.02 15.60
N GLY A 39 0.93 -0.14 15.45
CA GLY A 39 1.53 -1.45 15.75
C GLY A 39 2.79 -1.74 14.92
N LEU A 40 2.88 -1.18 13.71
CA LEU A 40 4.04 -1.28 12.83
C LEU A 40 5.15 -0.25 13.14
N ALA A 41 4.93 0.64 14.11
CA ALA A 41 5.78 1.79 14.44
C ALA A 41 5.92 2.81 13.29
N LEU A 42 4.82 3.04 12.57
CA LEU A 42 4.75 3.95 11.42
C LEU A 42 3.93 5.22 11.72
N ASP A 43 3.73 5.58 12.99
CA ASP A 43 2.89 6.70 13.44
C ASP A 43 3.30 8.07 12.85
N GLY A 44 4.57 8.23 12.50
CA GLY A 44 5.12 9.44 11.89
C GLY A 44 5.08 9.45 10.36
N VAL A 45 4.64 8.36 9.74
CA VAL A 45 4.64 8.20 8.28
C VAL A 45 3.28 8.62 7.72
N PRO A 46 3.22 9.43 6.65
CA PRO A 46 1.96 9.73 5.98
C PRO A 46 1.31 8.43 5.49
N PRO A 47 -0.01 8.22 5.71
CA PRO A 47 -0.64 6.99 5.27
C PRO A 47 -0.62 6.83 3.74
N GLU A 48 -0.55 7.91 2.96
CA GLU A 48 -0.33 7.85 1.51
C GLU A 48 0.99 7.12 1.15
N ASP A 49 2.07 7.39 1.88
CA ASP A 49 3.36 6.70 1.66
C ASP A 49 3.27 5.22 2.06
N VAL A 50 2.55 4.90 3.14
CA VAL A 50 2.24 3.52 3.50
C VAL A 50 1.49 2.81 2.37
N VAL A 51 0.46 3.44 1.81
CA VAL A 51 -0.30 2.90 0.67
C VAL A 51 0.61 2.69 -0.53
N ARG A 52 1.45 3.66 -0.88
CA ARG A 52 2.38 3.55 -2.00
C ARG A 52 3.32 2.36 -1.86
N VAL A 53 3.97 2.20 -0.72
CA VAL A 53 4.88 1.08 -0.47
C VAL A 53 4.13 -0.24 -0.42
N THR A 54 2.91 -0.25 0.14
CA THR A 54 2.04 -1.44 0.16
C THR A 54 1.71 -1.90 -1.24
N ILE A 55 1.30 -0.99 -2.11
CA ILE A 55 1.00 -1.32 -3.51
C ILE A 55 2.27 -1.75 -4.22
N ASP A 56 3.38 -1.03 -4.11
CA ASP A 56 4.64 -1.42 -4.76
C ASP A 56 5.05 -2.85 -4.37
N PHE A 57 4.99 -3.18 -3.07
CA PHE A 57 5.26 -4.52 -2.53
C PHE A 57 4.36 -5.60 -3.13
N LEU A 58 3.06 -5.32 -3.31
CA LEU A 58 2.13 -6.25 -3.94
C LEU A 58 2.41 -6.37 -5.44
N LEU A 59 2.75 -5.27 -6.12
CA LEU A 59 3.05 -5.26 -7.55
C LEU A 59 4.35 -5.97 -7.93
N GLU A 60 5.27 -6.13 -6.98
CA GLU A 60 6.43 -7.01 -7.14
C GLU A 60 6.05 -8.50 -7.21
N ARG A 61 4.88 -8.87 -6.65
CA ARG A 61 4.43 -10.26 -6.50
C ARG A 61 3.30 -10.63 -7.47
N GLN A 62 2.39 -9.71 -7.75
CA GLN A 62 1.22 -9.93 -8.60
C GLN A 62 0.94 -8.72 -9.49
N ARG A 63 0.04 -8.89 -10.46
CA ARG A 63 -0.34 -7.81 -11.37
C ARG A 63 -1.34 -6.89 -10.68
N ILE A 64 -1.36 -5.61 -11.05
CA ILE A 64 -2.30 -4.65 -10.47
C ILE A 64 -3.77 -5.00 -10.74
N ASP A 65 -4.07 -5.63 -11.87
CA ASP A 65 -5.41 -6.13 -12.21
C ASP A 65 -5.83 -7.38 -11.41
N ASP A 66 -4.85 -8.06 -10.82
CA ASP A 66 -5.07 -9.21 -9.94
C ASP A 66 -5.26 -8.79 -8.48
N LEU A 67 -5.00 -7.52 -8.15
CA LEU A 67 -5.26 -7.00 -6.81
C LEU A 67 -6.76 -7.00 -6.53
N PRO A 68 -7.15 -7.32 -5.29
CA PRO A 68 -8.55 -7.21 -4.91
C PRO A 68 -9.01 -5.74 -5.01
N THR A 69 -10.33 -5.55 -5.15
CA THR A 69 -10.94 -4.22 -5.22
C THR A 69 -10.69 -3.40 -3.95
N GLN A 70 -10.51 -4.09 -2.82
CA GLN A 70 -10.12 -3.51 -1.55
C GLN A 70 -8.98 -4.33 -0.94
N VAL A 71 -7.96 -3.63 -0.48
CA VAL A 71 -6.81 -4.15 0.26
C VAL A 71 -6.83 -3.51 1.63
N ASP A 72 -6.71 -4.33 2.66
CA ASP A 72 -6.60 -3.88 4.04
C ASP A 72 -5.15 -4.08 4.49
N LEU A 73 -4.55 -3.06 5.10
CA LEU A 73 -3.14 -3.13 5.53
C LEU A 73 -2.88 -4.31 6.49
N GLU A 74 -3.83 -4.59 7.37
CA GLU A 74 -3.81 -5.74 8.28
C GLU A 74 -3.74 -7.07 7.52
N ASP A 75 -4.53 -7.21 6.44
CA ASP A 75 -4.61 -8.44 5.67
C ASP A 75 -3.30 -8.70 4.93
N VAL A 76 -2.68 -7.66 4.37
CA VAL A 76 -1.34 -7.77 3.75
C VAL A 76 -0.29 -8.17 4.77
N ALA A 77 -0.29 -7.55 5.96
CA ALA A 77 0.65 -7.91 7.03
C ALA A 77 0.44 -9.34 7.53
N ALA A 78 -0.81 -9.81 7.59
CA ALA A 78 -1.13 -11.18 7.97
C ALA A 78 -0.77 -12.20 6.87
N ALA A 79 -0.89 -11.81 5.60
CA ALA A 79 -0.58 -12.66 4.45
C ALA A 79 0.93 -12.77 4.19
N TYR A 80 1.69 -11.73 4.51
CA TYR A 80 3.12 -11.63 4.21
C TYR A 80 3.94 -11.21 5.44
N GLU A 81 4.61 -12.17 6.08
CA GLU A 81 5.48 -11.91 7.25
C GLU A 81 6.62 -10.91 6.94
N GLU A 82 7.07 -10.88 5.68
CA GLU A 82 8.13 -10.00 5.20
C GLU A 82 7.68 -8.53 5.08
N PHE A 83 6.37 -8.31 5.00
CA PHE A 83 5.78 -7.01 4.69
C PHE A 83 6.12 -5.95 5.72
N GLU A 84 6.05 -6.30 7.01
CA GLU A 84 6.41 -5.36 8.08
C GLU A 84 7.86 -4.90 7.98
N THR A 85 8.76 -5.83 7.67
CA THR A 85 10.18 -5.53 7.52
C THR A 85 10.39 -4.65 6.30
N HIS A 86 9.76 -4.98 5.17
CA HIS A 86 9.82 -4.19 3.95
C HIS A 86 9.31 -2.75 4.14
N LEU A 87 8.17 -2.57 4.81
CA LEU A 87 7.64 -1.25 5.15
C LEU A 87 8.64 -0.45 5.99
N ARG A 88 9.23 -1.07 7.01
CA ARG A 88 10.22 -0.41 7.87
C ARG A 88 11.51 -0.07 7.11
N GLU A 89 11.95 -0.91 6.19
CA GLU A 89 13.15 -0.62 5.38
C GLU A 89 12.91 0.56 4.44
N GLN A 90 11.75 0.60 3.78
CA GLN A 90 11.41 1.64 2.81
C GLN A 90 11.03 2.97 3.47
N LEU A 91 10.27 2.93 4.57
CA LEU A 91 9.71 4.12 5.22
C LEU A 91 10.54 4.57 6.44
N GLY A 92 11.19 3.63 7.13
CA GLY A 92 12.06 3.90 8.28
C GLY A 92 13.44 4.45 7.91
N SER A 93 13.87 4.31 6.66
CA SER A 93 15.11 4.94 6.15
C SER A 93 14.93 6.40 5.70
N SER A 94 13.70 6.94 5.71
CA SER A 94 13.41 8.32 5.27
C SER A 94 13.57 9.36 6.40
N GLY A 95 14.40 9.06 7.41
CA GLY A 95 14.68 9.91 8.57
C GLY A 95 16.17 9.91 8.92
N ALA A 96 17.02 10.33 7.98
CA ALA A 96 18.44 10.63 8.22
C ALA A 96 18.74 12.10 7.92
#